data_AF-A0A6A6QMC2-F1
#
_entry.id   AF-A0A6A6QMC2-F1
#
_cell.length_a   1.000
_cell.length_b   1.000
_cell.length_c   1.000
_cell.angle_alpha   90.00
_cell.angle_beta   90.00
_cell.angle_gamma   90.00
#
_symmetry.space_group_name_H-M   'P 1'
#
loop_
_entity.id
_entity.type
_entity.pdbx_description
1 polymer ?
#
loop_
_entity_poly.entity_id
_entity_poly.type
_entity_poly.pdbx_seq_one_letter_code
_entity_poly.pdbx_strand_id
1 'polypeptide(L)'
;MQPTPILQRALRRLQLTTKQAGKDYYKGNRVGSHGRHTKHGKYVIEWQKVRTYVCPRDLEKSSLSPFVATRIEIERGTFAGTKGPMDGAVYLERWKAENGQD
;
A
#
# COMPACT_ATOMS: atom_id res chain seq x y z
N MET A 1 1.65 -22.40 29.56
CA MET A 1 1.88 -23.71 28.92
C MET A 1 3.37 -23.83 28.67
N GLN A 2 4.05 -24.78 29.32
CA GLN A 2 5.49 -25.01 29.10
C GLN A 2 5.64 -26.13 28.06
N PRO A 3 6.51 -25.99 27.04
CA PRO A 3 6.75 -27.03 26.05
C PRO A 3 7.47 -28.24 26.66
N THR A 4 7.34 -29.41 26.04
CA THR A 4 8.05 -30.62 26.46
C THR A 4 9.58 -30.46 26.30
N PRO A 5 10.41 -31.15 27.10
CA PRO A 5 11.86 -30.96 27.12
C PRO A 5 12.55 -31.13 25.75
N ILE A 6 12.08 -32.07 24.93
CA ILE A 6 12.62 -32.33 23.58
C ILE A 6 12.33 -31.13 22.66
N LEU A 7 11.10 -30.59 22.72
CA LEU A 7 10.67 -29.47 21.89
C LEU A 7 11.30 -28.15 22.36
N GLN A 8 11.55 -27.98 23.66
CA GLN A 8 12.17 -26.79 24.23
C GLN A 8 13.53 -26.45 23.59
N ARG A 9 14.34 -27.48 23.26
CA ARG A 9 15.65 -27.30 22.60
C ARG A 9 15.51 -26.76 21.17
N ALA A 10 14.49 -27.23 20.43
CA ALA A 10 14.21 -26.77 19.07
C ALA A 10 13.63 -25.35 19.05
N LEU A 11 12.69 -25.05 19.96
CA LEU A 11 12.01 -23.75 20.03
C LEU A 11 12.96 -22.59 20.41
N ARG A 12 14.02 -22.85 21.19
CA ARG A 12 14.97 -21.82 21.63
C ARG A 12 15.68 -21.09 20.49
N ARG A 13 15.80 -21.71 19.31
CA ARG A 13 16.47 -21.14 18.13
C ARG A 13 15.51 -20.43 17.17
N LEU A 14 14.20 -20.51 17.41
CA LEU A 14 13.22 -19.79 16.60
C LEU A 14 13.29 -18.30 16.90
N GLN A 15 12.94 -17.48 15.91
CA GLN A 15 12.87 -16.03 16.09
C GLN A 15 11.79 -15.67 17.11
N LEU A 16 12.14 -14.79 18.05
CA LEU A 16 11.19 -14.31 19.06
C LEU A 16 10.03 -13.57 18.41
N THR A 17 8.82 -13.90 18.85
CA THR A 17 7.57 -13.21 18.54
C THR A 17 7.10 -12.40 19.74
N THR A 18 6.07 -11.59 19.54
CA THR A 18 5.50 -10.70 20.57
C THR A 18 4.98 -11.42 21.82
N LYS A 19 4.77 -12.75 21.76
CA LYS A 19 4.15 -13.54 22.84
C LYS A 19 5.11 -14.50 23.55
N GLN A 20 6.38 -14.51 23.15
CA GLN A 20 7.35 -15.50 23.63
C GLN A 20 8.27 -14.96 24.73
N ALA A 21 8.43 -13.65 24.84
CA ALA A 21 9.29 -13.02 25.83
C ALA A 21 8.47 -12.31 26.92
N GLY A 22 9.15 -11.97 28.03
CA GLY A 22 8.55 -11.34 29.20
C GLY A 22 8.18 -9.86 28.98
N LYS A 23 8.01 -9.14 30.10
CA LYS A 23 7.41 -7.80 30.14
C LYS A 23 8.17 -6.73 29.34
N ASP A 24 9.48 -6.86 29.19
CA ASP A 24 10.32 -5.81 28.58
C ASP A 24 10.57 -6.00 27.08
N TYR A 25 10.08 -7.09 26.49
CA TYR A 25 10.25 -7.36 25.07
C TYR A 25 9.09 -6.79 24.26
N TYR A 26 9.34 -5.67 23.59
CA TYR A 26 8.41 -5.11 22.62
C TYR A 26 8.89 -5.37 21.19
N LYS A 27 8.02 -5.98 20.37
CA LYS A 27 8.24 -6.17 18.93
C LYS A 27 7.07 -5.56 18.15
N GLY A 28 7.36 -4.62 17.27
CA GLY A 28 6.34 -3.93 16.47
C GLY A 28 5.84 -4.76 15.28
N ASN A 29 4.66 -4.40 14.76
CA ASN A 29 4.00 -5.05 13.61
C ASN A 29 4.09 -4.22 12.32
N ARG A 30 5.14 -3.39 12.16
CA ARG A 30 5.35 -2.50 11.00
C ARG A 30 4.19 -1.52 10.73
N VAL A 31 3.46 -1.12 11.77
CA VAL A 31 2.39 -0.12 11.64
C VAL A 31 2.91 1.28 11.26
N GLY A 32 4.21 1.53 11.36
CA GLY A 32 4.82 2.84 11.12
C GLY A 32 4.70 3.77 12.33
N SER A 33 5.48 4.85 12.34
CA SER A 33 5.40 5.88 13.38
C SER A 33 4.38 6.94 13.01
N HIS A 34 3.43 7.21 13.92
CA HIS A 34 2.36 8.21 13.73
C HIS A 34 2.58 9.45 14.63
N GLY A 35 3.77 9.59 15.19
CA GLY A 35 4.01 10.53 16.28
C GLY A 35 5.34 10.31 16.98
N ARG A 36 5.39 10.67 18.26
CA ARG A 36 6.58 10.54 19.10
C ARG A 36 6.24 10.23 20.55
N HIS A 37 7.15 9.51 21.22
CA HIS A 37 7.10 9.36 22.67
C HIS A 37 7.48 10.67 23.37
N THR A 38 6.97 10.87 24.58
CA THR A 38 7.32 11.98 25.46
C THR A 38 8.33 11.50 26.51
N LYS A 39 9.01 12.45 27.17
CA LYS A 39 9.93 12.17 28.29
C LYS A 39 9.28 11.35 29.42
N HIS A 40 7.95 11.46 29.58
CA HIS A 40 7.19 10.82 30.65
C HIS A 40 6.42 9.58 30.18
N GLY A 41 6.85 8.93 29.09
CA GLY A 41 6.27 7.66 28.62
C GLY A 41 4.93 7.77 27.89
N LYS A 42 4.34 8.97 27.76
CA LYS A 42 3.16 9.20 26.91
C LYS A 42 3.52 9.22 25.42
N TYR A 43 2.51 9.25 24.56
CA TYR A 43 2.66 9.37 23.10
C TYR A 43 1.88 10.59 22.58
N VAL A 44 2.47 11.37 21.68
CA VAL A 44 1.85 12.51 20.99
C VAL A 44 1.69 12.17 19.52
N ILE A 45 0.47 12.28 19.00
CA ILE A 45 0.15 12.03 17.59
C ILE A 45 0.57 13.24 16.75
N GLU A 46 1.22 12.95 15.62
CA GLU A 46 1.61 13.91 14.61
C GLU A 46 0.74 13.68 13.36
N TRP A 47 -0.30 14.50 13.19
CA TRP A 47 -1.33 14.27 12.15
C TRP A 47 -0.78 14.24 10.73
N GLN A 48 0.32 14.94 10.45
CA GLN A 48 1.02 14.89 9.16
C GLN A 48 1.61 13.51 8.82
N LYS A 49 1.80 12.64 9.81
CA LYS A 49 2.27 11.24 9.62
C LYS A 49 1.12 10.24 9.57
N VAL A 50 -0.11 10.67 9.87
CA VAL A 50 -1.28 9.81 9.86
C VAL A 50 -1.74 9.63 8.42
N ARG A 51 -1.75 8.37 7.95
CA ARG A 51 -2.20 8.02 6.60
C ARG A 51 -3.72 8.15 6.52
N THR A 52 -4.20 8.82 5.48
CA THR A 52 -5.62 8.89 5.11
C THR A 52 -5.85 8.15 3.80
N TYR A 53 -7.05 7.61 3.61
CA TYR A 53 -7.48 6.99 2.35
C TYR A 53 -8.60 7.86 1.78
N VAL A 54 -8.28 8.62 0.73
CA VAL A 54 -9.22 9.58 0.13
C VAL A 54 -10.17 8.82 -0.79
N CYS A 55 -11.44 8.75 -0.41
CA CYS A 55 -12.50 8.25 -1.29
C CYS A 55 -12.89 9.35 -2.30
N PRO A 56 -12.93 9.07 -3.62
CA PRO A 56 -13.44 10.01 -4.60
C PRO A 56 -14.87 10.45 -4.28
N ARG A 57 -15.21 11.70 -4.62
CA ARG A 57 -16.60 12.17 -4.54
C ARG A 57 -17.43 11.48 -5.62
N ASP A 58 -18.71 11.25 -5.34
CA ASP A 58 -19.69 10.69 -6.27
C ASP A 58 -19.34 9.29 -6.82
N LEU A 59 -18.58 8.50 -6.07
CA LEU A 59 -18.19 7.14 -6.46
C LEU A 59 -19.41 6.25 -6.70
N GLU A 60 -20.49 6.47 -5.94
CA GLU A 60 -21.77 5.78 -6.06
C GLU A 60 -22.50 6.08 -7.39
N LYS A 61 -22.16 7.17 -8.08
CA LYS A 61 -22.71 7.53 -9.39
C LYS A 61 -21.88 6.97 -10.55
N SER A 62 -20.73 6.34 -10.26
CA SER A 62 -19.89 5.74 -11.28
C SER A 62 -20.59 4.56 -11.94
N SER A 63 -20.62 4.55 -13.27
CA SER A 63 -21.07 3.39 -14.06
C SER A 63 -19.99 2.30 -14.21
N LEU A 64 -18.77 2.56 -13.72
CA LEU A 64 -17.66 1.62 -13.83
C LEU A 64 -17.80 0.53 -12.76
N SER A 65 -17.65 -0.73 -13.20
CA SER A 65 -17.67 -1.90 -12.33
C SER A 65 -16.30 -2.60 -12.34
N PRO A 66 -15.97 -3.42 -11.34
CA PRO A 66 -14.73 -4.20 -11.33
C PRO A 66 -14.70 -5.31 -12.39
N PHE A 67 -15.79 -5.53 -13.13
CA PHE A 67 -15.92 -6.54 -14.17
C PHE A 67 -16.29 -5.92 -15.52
N VAL A 68 -15.88 -6.61 -16.59
CA VAL A 68 -16.23 -6.30 -17.97
C VAL A 68 -17.05 -7.47 -18.54
N ALA A 69 -18.02 -7.18 -19.40
CA ALA A 69 -18.82 -8.23 -20.02
C ALA A 69 -17.95 -9.12 -20.93
N THR A 70 -18.09 -10.44 -20.84
CA THR A 70 -17.30 -11.43 -21.60
C THR A 70 -17.35 -11.25 -23.11
N ARG A 71 -18.44 -10.66 -23.63
CA ARG A 71 -18.61 -10.36 -25.06
C ARG A 71 -17.70 -9.24 -25.58
N ILE A 72 -17.06 -8.50 -24.70
CA ILE A 72 -16.14 -7.42 -25.07
C ILE A 72 -14.77 -8.06 -25.25
N GLU A 73 -14.26 -8.02 -26.48
CA GLU A 73 -12.93 -8.53 -26.81
C GLU A 73 -11.83 -7.68 -26.15
N ILE A 74 -10.75 -8.36 -25.77
CA ILE A 74 -9.60 -7.70 -25.12
C ILE A 74 -8.73 -7.05 -26.19
N GLU A 75 -8.69 -5.72 -26.20
CA GLU A 75 -7.80 -4.96 -27.07
C GLU A 75 -6.42 -4.75 -26.43
N ARG A 76 -5.35 -4.90 -27.21
CA ARG A 76 -3.98 -4.57 -26.81
C ARG A 76 -3.52 -3.32 -27.54
N GLY A 77 -3.04 -2.33 -26.79
CA GLY A 77 -2.49 -1.11 -27.38
C GLY A 77 -1.33 -1.42 -28.34
N THR A 78 -1.43 -0.90 -29.56
CA THR A 78 -0.37 -0.97 -30.56
C THR A 78 0.38 0.36 -30.59
N PHE A 79 1.72 0.30 -30.50
CA PHE A 79 2.58 1.48 -30.37
C PHE A 79 3.66 1.51 -31.47
N ALA A 80 3.36 0.93 -32.63
CA ALA A 80 4.31 0.82 -33.73
C ALA A 80 4.80 2.21 -34.17
N GLY A 81 6.13 2.36 -34.31
CA GLY A 81 6.75 3.62 -34.72
C GLY A 81 6.91 4.66 -33.61
N THR A 82 6.51 4.35 -32.37
CA THR A 82 6.72 5.21 -31.19
C THR A 82 7.70 4.56 -30.23
N LYS A 83 8.14 5.31 -29.21
CA LYS A 83 8.95 4.75 -28.10
C LYS A 83 8.11 3.93 -27.10
N GLY A 84 6.82 3.72 -27.38
CA GLY A 84 5.89 2.95 -26.55
C GLY A 84 4.78 3.81 -25.93
N PRO A 85 4.00 3.25 -25.00
CA PRO A 85 2.84 3.93 -24.39
C PRO A 85 3.17 5.21 -23.62
N MET A 86 4.43 5.36 -23.20
CA MET A 86 4.91 6.50 -22.41
C MET A 86 5.73 7.49 -23.25
N ASP A 87 5.60 7.45 -24.59
CA ASP A 87 6.30 8.39 -25.46
C ASP A 87 5.76 9.81 -25.29
N GLY A 88 6.61 10.70 -24.77
CA GLY A 88 6.25 12.09 -24.47
C GLY A 88 5.88 12.92 -25.71
N ALA A 89 6.44 12.60 -26.89
CA ALA A 89 6.09 13.32 -28.12
C ALA A 89 4.66 13.02 -28.54
N VAL A 90 4.24 11.74 -28.47
CA VAL A 90 2.88 11.29 -28.78
C VAL A 90 1.89 11.88 -27.77
N TYR A 91 2.25 11.91 -26.48
CA TYR A 91 1.44 12.55 -25.45
C TYR A 91 1.21 14.04 -25.74
N LEU A 92 2.26 14.78 -26.09
CA LEU A 92 2.18 16.21 -26.36
C LEU A 92 1.31 16.51 -27.59
N GLU A 93 1.48 15.74 -28.67
CA GLU A 93 0.65 15.89 -29.87
C GLU A 93 -0.82 15.59 -29.57
N ARG A 94 -1.11 14.53 -28.79
CA ARG A 94 -2.47 14.23 -28.34
C ARG A 94 -3.07 15.36 -27.50
N TRP A 95 -2.30 15.91 -26.56
CA TRP A 95 -2.75 17.02 -25.72
C TRP A 95 -3.08 18.27 -26.54
N LYS A 96 -2.22 18.64 -27.52
CA LYS A 96 -2.49 19.78 -28.41
C LYS A 96 -3.79 19.59 -29.20
N ALA A 97 -4.06 18.37 -29.65
CA ALA A 97 -5.24 18.04 -30.44
C ALA A 97 -6.54 18.04 -29.59
N GLU A 98 -6.47 17.53 -28.36
CA GLU A 98 -7.65 17.36 -27.50
C GLU A 98 -7.94 18.61 -26.65
N ASN A 99 -6.90 19.21 -26.04
CA ASN A 99 -7.03 20.19 -24.94
C ASN A 99 -6.07 21.40 -25.06
N GLY A 100 -5.66 21.79 -26.27
CA GLY A 100 -4.61 22.80 -26.48
C GLY A 100 -4.89 24.26 -26.03
N GLN A 101 -5.99 24.50 -25.30
CA GLN A 101 -6.38 25.84 -24.78
C GLN A 101 -6.38 25.95 -23.25
N ASP A 102 -5.95 24.91 -22.52
CA ASP A 102 -5.81 24.95 -21.05
C ASP A 102 -4.54 25.69 -20.59
#